data_AF-A0A8S2K4Y2-F1
#
_entry.id   AF-A0A8S2K4Y2-F1
#
_cell.length_a   1.000
_cell.length_b   1.000
_cell.length_c   1.000
_cell.angle_alpha   90.00
_cell.angle_beta   90.00
_cell.angle_gamma   90.00
#
_symmetry.space_group_name_H-M   'P 1'
#
loop_
_entity.id
_entity.type
_entity.pdbx_description
1 polymer ?
#
loop_
_entity_poly.entity_id
_entity_poly.type
_entity_poly.pdbx_seq_one_letter_code
_entity_poly.pdbx_strand_id
1 'polypeptide(L)'
;MFNLEELSLYVKICDINRFVDGSDLKKSILNNMSRLKKLQFYIRSTTGVLNRINIPSNEDIQYTFKDFHNNHIISYVDYFTDTQRGQCHIYSYPYTLNEYCKITNSFPGGLYKCVTKISLYDERPFEYNFFLRIAESFPHLKKLIIENMKPQNGKPKSDGNQNLPIIEYPHLITIDLTEAHLDYIELFLFDTKMRLSNNISVVAIYQALRRVTEKFTRNATSTHGKKLHRLNLVDQSHLILVYKSDFEVLSERQYSTFLTTCSSSTLNKLFVYPSHFEDCLVLLDGHL
;
A
#
# COMPACT_ATOMS: atom_id res chain seq x y z
N MET A 1 36.05 7.18 2.75
CA MET A 1 35.31 7.17 1.46
C MET A 1 35.52 8.49 0.72
N PHE A 2 36.75 8.82 0.32
CA PHE A 2 37.11 10.20 -0.09
C PHE A 2 36.76 10.59 -1.54
N ASN A 3 36.23 9.69 -2.37
CA ASN A 3 36.00 9.95 -3.81
C ASN A 3 34.54 9.82 -4.26
N LEU A 4 33.57 9.72 -3.34
CA LEU A 4 32.17 9.57 -3.71
C LEU A 4 31.60 10.91 -4.22
N GLU A 5 31.27 10.99 -5.50
CA GLU A 5 30.71 12.20 -6.13
C GLU A 5 29.18 12.21 -6.22
N GLU A 6 28.55 11.03 -6.30
CA GLU A 6 27.09 10.88 -6.31
C GLU A 6 26.63 9.89 -5.24
N LEU A 7 25.55 10.23 -4.55
CA LEU A 7 24.96 9.38 -3.51
C LEU A 7 23.44 9.46 -3.56
N SER A 8 22.79 8.29 -3.60
CA SER A 8 21.34 8.15 -3.46
C SER A 8 21.01 7.41 -2.16
N LEU A 9 20.17 7.99 -1.31
CA LEU A 9 19.87 7.46 0.02
C LEU A 9 18.38 7.23 0.22
N TYR A 10 18.07 6.09 0.84
CA TYR A 10 16.80 5.83 1.49
C TYR A 10 17.05 5.64 2.97
N VAL A 11 16.48 6.50 3.81
CA VAL A 11 16.67 6.45 5.25
C VAL A 11 15.31 6.34 5.92
N LYS A 12 15.11 5.27 6.68
CA LYS A 12 13.94 5.06 7.52
C LYS A 12 14.36 5.13 8.98
N ILE A 13 13.77 6.04 9.73
CA ILE A 13 14.07 6.22 11.16
C ILE A 13 12.76 6.14 11.92
N CYS A 14 12.76 5.32 12.97
CA CYS A 14 11.57 5.08 13.77
C CYS A 14 11.83 5.40 15.24
N ASP A 15 10.79 5.92 15.90
CA ASP A 15 10.71 6.09 17.35
C ASP A 15 11.83 6.96 17.95
N ILE A 16 12.18 8.04 17.24
CA ILE A 16 13.06 9.11 17.76
C ILE A 16 12.23 10.21 18.40
N ASN A 17 12.84 11.06 19.24
CA ASN A 17 12.14 12.13 19.98
C ASN A 17 11.88 13.41 19.16
N ARG A 18 12.34 13.47 17.90
CA ARG A 18 12.13 14.59 16.97
C ARG A 18 12.26 14.11 15.53
N PHE A 19 11.76 14.84 14.54
CA PHE A 19 12.05 14.52 13.15
C PHE A 19 13.51 14.77 12.79
N VAL A 20 13.98 14.00 11.79
CA VAL A 20 15.27 14.27 11.15
C VAL A 20 15.10 15.46 10.21
N ASP A 21 16.03 16.39 10.28
CA ASP A 21 16.00 17.63 9.50
C ASP A 21 17.30 17.82 8.67
N GLY A 22 17.41 18.96 8.00
CA GLY A 22 18.57 19.28 7.18
C GLY A 22 19.85 19.47 7.98
N SER A 23 19.77 19.86 9.26
CA SER A 23 20.94 19.99 10.13
C SER A 23 21.56 18.64 10.43
N ASP A 24 20.72 17.61 10.65
CA ASP A 24 21.17 16.23 10.86
C ASP A 24 21.92 15.70 9.64
N LEU A 25 21.35 15.92 8.46
CA LEU A 25 21.93 15.45 7.20
C LEU A 25 23.23 16.19 6.85
N LYS A 26 23.29 17.51 7.12
CA LYS A 26 24.49 18.33 6.93
C LYS A 26 25.64 17.85 7.82
N LYS A 27 25.37 17.65 9.10
CA LYS A 27 26.37 17.15 10.07
C LYS A 27 26.86 15.74 9.74
N SER A 28 25.95 14.85 9.34
CA SER A 28 26.27 13.43 9.17
C SER A 28 26.91 13.12 7.81
N ILE A 29 26.50 13.82 6.75
CA ILE A 29 26.89 13.49 5.37
C ILE A 29 27.74 14.61 4.76
N LEU A 30 27.17 15.81 4.62
CA LEU A 30 27.80 16.87 3.84
C LEU A 30 29.16 17.29 4.41
N ASN A 31 29.26 17.38 5.74
CA ASN A 31 30.51 17.73 6.41
C ASN A 31 31.62 16.68 6.20
N ASN A 32 31.24 15.43 5.94
CA ASN A 32 32.18 14.31 5.83
C ASN A 32 32.45 13.88 4.38
N MET A 33 31.66 14.36 3.42
CA MET A 33 31.72 13.99 2.00
C MET A 33 31.98 15.20 1.11
N SER A 34 33.15 15.82 1.25
CA SER A 34 33.50 17.08 0.57
C SER A 34 33.54 17.02 -0.95
N ARG A 35 33.63 15.82 -1.56
CA ARG A 35 33.59 15.62 -3.03
C ARG A 35 32.20 15.29 -3.56
N LEU A 36 31.18 15.21 -2.70
CA LEU A 36 29.82 14.88 -3.10
C LEU A 36 29.22 16.04 -3.90
N LYS A 37 29.03 15.83 -5.20
CA LYS A 37 28.43 16.81 -6.12
C LYS A 37 26.92 16.63 -6.21
N LYS A 38 26.43 15.40 -6.06
CA LYS A 38 25.01 15.08 -6.18
C LYS A 38 24.56 14.19 -5.03
N LEU A 39 23.59 14.69 -4.28
CA LEU A 39 22.93 13.95 -3.22
C LEU A 39 21.45 13.84 -3.56
N GLN A 40 20.96 12.63 -3.78
CA GLN A 40 19.53 12.34 -3.81
C GLN A 40 19.16 11.60 -2.53
N PHE A 41 18.05 11.96 -1.92
CA PHE A 41 17.61 11.25 -0.73
C PHE A 41 16.09 11.21 -0.61
N TYR A 42 15.65 10.20 0.14
CA TYR A 42 14.34 10.15 0.78
C TYR A 42 14.56 9.72 2.23
N ILE A 43 14.06 10.54 3.14
CA ILE A 43 14.05 10.30 4.58
C ILE A 43 12.61 10.16 5.01
N ARG A 44 12.31 9.07 5.70
CA ARG A 44 11.07 8.91 6.44
C ARG A 44 11.42 8.77 7.90
N SER A 45 10.93 9.70 8.71
CA SER A 45 11.10 9.66 10.16
C SER A 45 9.75 9.57 10.86
N THR A 46 9.70 8.80 11.96
CA THR A 46 8.55 8.80 12.88
C THR A 46 9.00 9.17 14.28
N THR A 47 8.17 9.92 14.99
CA THR A 47 8.42 10.40 16.36
C THR A 47 7.21 10.15 17.24
N GLY A 48 7.44 9.93 18.53
CA GLY A 48 6.38 10.10 19.52
C GLY A 48 6.05 11.59 19.67
N VAL A 49 4.79 11.94 19.84
CA VAL A 49 4.33 13.33 20.05
C VAL A 49 3.90 13.48 21.51
N LEU A 50 4.85 13.27 22.42
CA LEU A 50 4.56 13.29 23.86
C LEU A 50 4.36 14.70 24.42
N ASN A 51 4.68 15.77 23.67
CA ASN A 51 4.45 17.16 24.08
C ASN A 51 4.19 18.07 22.87
N ARG A 52 2.95 18.56 22.71
CA ARG A 52 2.44 19.30 21.55
C ARG A 52 2.96 20.75 21.39
N ILE A 53 3.95 21.18 22.18
CA ILE A 53 4.23 22.61 22.35
C ILE A 53 5.05 23.19 21.18
N ASN A 54 5.76 22.37 20.39
CA ASN A 54 6.51 22.84 19.22
C ASN A 54 6.53 21.76 18.12
N ILE A 55 5.41 21.64 17.43
CA ILE A 55 5.19 20.68 16.35
C ILE A 55 5.65 21.34 15.03
N PRO A 56 6.75 20.88 14.39
CA PRO A 56 7.24 21.52 13.17
C PRO A 56 6.25 21.39 12.01
N SER A 57 6.07 22.47 11.26
CA SER A 57 5.34 22.48 9.99
C SER A 57 6.19 21.93 8.85
N ASN A 58 5.57 21.74 7.67
CA ASN A 58 6.30 21.38 6.45
C ASN A 58 7.34 22.45 6.10
N GLU A 59 6.96 23.72 6.27
CA GLU A 59 7.77 24.88 5.99
C GLU A 59 8.98 24.94 6.93
N ASP A 60 8.77 24.67 8.22
CA ASP A 60 9.86 24.61 9.21
C ASP A 60 10.88 23.53 8.83
N ILE A 61 10.42 22.33 8.47
CA ILE A 61 11.31 21.24 8.05
C ILE A 61 12.04 21.60 6.75
N GLN A 62 11.34 22.08 5.73
CA GLN A 62 11.96 22.48 4.45
C GLN A 62 13.00 23.58 4.64
N TYR A 63 12.75 24.55 5.53
CA TYR A 63 13.66 25.65 5.78
C TYR A 63 15.03 25.17 6.31
N THR A 64 15.08 24.05 7.01
CA THR A 64 16.35 23.45 7.48
C THR A 64 17.25 22.97 6.33
N PHE A 65 16.71 22.83 5.11
CA PHE A 65 17.44 22.44 3.91
C PHE A 65 17.78 23.61 2.98
N LYS A 66 17.52 24.87 3.38
CA LYS A 66 17.75 26.04 2.52
C LYS A 66 19.18 26.17 1.96
N ASP A 67 20.17 25.64 2.67
CA ASP A 67 21.59 25.67 2.27
C ASP A 67 22.00 24.46 1.40
N PHE A 68 21.10 23.51 1.13
CA PHE A 68 21.41 22.34 0.31
C PHE A 68 21.42 22.74 -1.16
N HIS A 69 22.62 22.97 -1.69
CA HIS A 69 22.84 23.12 -3.11
C HIS A 69 22.42 21.84 -3.85
N ASN A 70 21.64 22.00 -4.92
CA ASN A 70 21.30 21.01 -5.95
C ASN A 70 19.91 20.35 -5.94
N ASN A 71 19.01 20.57 -4.98
CA ASN A 71 17.64 20.04 -5.12
C ASN A 71 16.57 20.92 -4.47
N HIS A 72 15.43 21.04 -5.14
CA HIS A 72 14.20 21.43 -4.47
C HIS A 72 13.83 20.32 -3.48
N ILE A 73 13.72 20.66 -2.20
CA ILE A 73 13.40 19.69 -1.13
C ILE A 73 11.91 19.76 -0.83
N ILE A 74 11.25 18.62 -0.93
CA ILE A 74 9.84 18.48 -0.56
C ILE A 74 9.76 17.82 0.80
N SER A 75 8.88 18.32 1.67
CA SER A 75 8.56 17.68 2.94
C SER A 75 7.05 17.55 3.16
N TYR A 76 6.67 16.47 3.85
CA TYR A 76 5.31 16.23 4.33
C TYR A 76 5.37 15.75 5.75
N VAL A 77 4.70 16.47 6.64
CA VAL A 77 4.63 16.23 8.05
C VAL A 77 3.18 15.96 8.42
N ASP A 78 2.95 14.81 9.02
CA ASP A 78 1.65 14.33 9.45
C ASP A 78 1.67 14.01 10.94
N TYR A 79 0.56 14.32 11.61
CA TYR A 79 0.38 14.07 13.03
C TYR A 79 -0.86 13.22 13.26
N PHE A 80 -0.64 12.12 13.95
CA PHE A 80 -1.58 11.06 14.24
C PHE A 80 -1.98 11.18 15.72
N THR A 81 -3.23 11.57 15.96
CA THR A 81 -3.74 11.88 17.30
C THR A 81 -4.03 10.62 18.10
N ASP A 82 -4.60 9.58 17.48
CA ASP A 82 -5.00 8.35 18.17
C ASP A 82 -3.76 7.60 18.67
N THR A 83 -2.73 7.52 17.85
CA THR A 83 -1.46 6.84 18.14
C THR A 83 -0.42 7.74 18.82
N GLN A 84 -0.69 9.05 18.92
CA GLN A 84 0.24 10.07 19.43
C GLN A 84 1.60 10.03 18.71
N ARG A 85 1.56 9.89 17.38
CA ARG A 85 2.76 9.79 16.54
C ARG A 85 2.81 10.89 15.51
N GLY A 86 4.03 11.28 15.17
CA GLY A 86 4.32 12.14 14.03
C GLY A 86 5.02 11.32 12.96
N GLN A 87 4.77 11.65 11.70
CA GLN A 87 5.53 11.15 10.56
C GLN A 87 6.00 12.33 9.72
N CYS A 88 7.24 12.26 9.26
CA CYS A 88 7.81 13.23 8.34
C CYS A 88 8.48 12.51 7.18
N HIS A 89 8.10 12.88 5.96
CA HIS A 89 8.74 12.53 4.70
C HIS A 89 9.53 13.73 4.20
N ILE A 90 10.76 13.51 3.77
CA ILE A 90 11.62 14.55 3.20
C ILE A 90 12.37 13.95 2.02
N TYR A 91 12.38 14.60 0.87
CA TYR A 91 13.13 14.10 -0.28
C TYR A 91 13.59 15.15 -1.25
N SER A 92 14.61 14.78 -2.03
CA SER A 92 15.08 15.52 -3.19
C SER A 92 14.10 15.39 -4.36
N TYR A 93 13.69 16.50 -4.94
CA TYR A 93 12.87 16.53 -6.16
C TYR A 93 13.75 16.60 -7.42
N PRO A 94 13.45 15.83 -8.49
CA PRO A 94 12.33 14.89 -8.60
C PRO A 94 12.55 13.60 -7.81
N TYR A 95 11.46 12.96 -7.41
CA TYR A 95 11.49 11.67 -6.71
C TYR A 95 11.96 10.55 -7.66
N THR A 96 13.06 9.88 -7.33
CA THR A 96 13.69 8.87 -8.21
C THR A 96 13.59 7.43 -7.70
N LEU A 97 13.14 7.22 -6.46
CA LEU A 97 13.04 5.87 -5.91
C LEU A 97 11.82 5.13 -6.46
N ASN A 98 11.87 3.80 -6.38
CA ASN A 98 10.84 2.92 -6.89
C ASN A 98 9.69 2.67 -5.89
N GLU A 99 9.86 3.03 -4.62
CA GLU A 99 8.87 2.80 -3.56
C GLU A 99 8.56 4.08 -2.79
N TYR A 100 7.27 4.34 -2.49
CA TYR A 100 6.85 5.42 -1.59
C TYR A 100 5.95 4.86 -0.49
N CYS A 101 6.49 4.74 0.72
CA CYS A 101 5.79 4.12 1.83
C CYS A 101 4.99 5.14 2.65
N LYS A 102 3.83 4.69 3.16
CA LYS A 102 3.02 5.31 4.22
C LYS A 102 2.51 6.72 3.89
N ILE A 103 1.98 6.85 2.67
CA ILE A 103 1.31 8.05 2.17
C ILE A 103 0.00 8.25 2.95
N THR A 104 -0.25 9.49 3.37
CA THR A 104 -1.42 9.90 4.17
C THR A 104 -2.40 10.72 3.32
N ASN A 105 -3.58 11.08 3.85
CA ASN A 105 -4.53 11.96 3.17
C ASN A 105 -3.97 13.37 2.89
N SER A 106 -2.90 13.77 3.56
CA SER A 106 -2.25 15.07 3.35
C SER A 106 -1.42 15.10 2.07
N PHE A 107 -1.24 13.96 1.40
CA PHE A 107 -0.53 13.86 0.13
C PHE A 107 -1.16 14.77 -0.94
N PRO A 108 -0.45 15.78 -1.45
CA PRO A 108 -1.04 16.75 -2.38
C PRO A 108 -1.16 16.21 -3.81
N GLY A 109 -0.55 15.06 -4.12
CA GLY A 109 -0.40 14.55 -5.48
C GLY A 109 0.96 14.89 -6.08
N GLY A 110 1.03 14.89 -7.41
CA GLY A 110 2.24 15.13 -8.20
C GLY A 110 2.63 13.90 -9.01
N LEU A 111 3.58 14.04 -9.94
CA LEU A 111 3.90 12.97 -10.89
C LEU A 111 5.15 12.17 -10.46
N TYR A 112 4.96 10.91 -10.07
CA TYR A 112 6.02 10.03 -9.56
C TYR A 112 6.31 8.87 -10.51
N LYS A 113 6.93 9.18 -11.66
CA LYS A 113 7.14 8.20 -12.76
C LYS A 113 7.95 6.97 -12.37
N CYS A 114 8.88 7.09 -11.42
CA CYS A 114 9.75 5.99 -11.01
C CYS A 114 9.08 5.05 -10.00
N VAL A 115 8.02 5.50 -9.33
CA VAL A 115 7.41 4.77 -8.22
C VAL A 115 6.49 3.68 -8.76
N THR A 116 6.77 2.44 -8.38
CA THR A 116 6.02 1.24 -8.77
C THR A 116 5.39 0.54 -7.56
N LYS A 117 5.73 0.93 -6.34
CA LYS A 117 5.16 0.39 -5.12
C LYS A 117 4.84 1.49 -4.13
N ILE A 118 3.65 1.49 -3.57
CA ILE A 118 3.29 2.40 -2.49
C ILE A 118 2.63 1.67 -1.33
N SER A 119 2.71 2.27 -0.15
CA SER A 119 1.81 1.94 0.95
C SER A 119 1.08 3.18 1.45
N LEU A 120 -0.17 2.99 1.85
CA LEU A 120 -1.06 4.04 2.32
C LEU A 120 -1.34 3.81 3.81
N TYR A 121 -1.31 4.88 4.62
CA TYR A 121 -1.66 4.82 6.04
C TYR A 121 -2.16 6.17 6.52
N ASP A 122 -3.26 6.19 7.26
CA ASP A 122 -3.77 7.37 7.95
C ASP A 122 -4.71 6.93 9.09
N GLU A 123 -4.92 7.80 10.08
CA GLU A 123 -5.96 7.62 11.11
C GLU A 123 -7.32 8.16 10.66
N ARG A 124 -7.36 8.84 9.52
CA ARG A 124 -8.58 9.23 8.83
C ARG A 124 -8.88 8.26 7.69
N PRO A 125 -10.15 8.02 7.35
CA PRO A 125 -10.49 7.16 6.23
C PRO A 125 -9.99 7.71 4.90
N PHE A 126 -9.72 6.81 3.96
CA PHE A 126 -9.39 7.16 2.58
C PHE A 126 -10.67 7.19 1.74
N GLU A 127 -11.05 8.36 1.26
CA GLU A 127 -12.22 8.53 0.40
C GLU A 127 -11.88 8.31 -1.08
N TYR A 128 -12.90 8.18 -1.92
CA TYR A 128 -12.75 7.92 -3.36
C TYR A 128 -11.76 8.88 -4.06
N ASN A 129 -11.86 10.18 -3.79
CA ASN A 129 -10.99 11.20 -4.38
C ASN A 129 -9.52 11.06 -3.98
N PHE A 130 -9.23 10.42 -2.85
CA PHE A 130 -7.87 10.09 -2.47
C PHE A 130 -7.29 9.04 -3.41
N PHE A 131 -8.03 7.97 -3.68
CA PHE A 131 -7.60 6.94 -4.64
C PHE A 131 -7.49 7.46 -6.07
N LEU A 132 -8.32 8.43 -6.47
CA LEU A 132 -8.15 9.12 -7.75
C LEU A 132 -6.80 9.84 -7.83
N ARG A 133 -6.48 10.62 -6.79
CA ARG A 133 -5.20 11.34 -6.67
C ARG A 133 -4.02 10.36 -6.69
N ILE A 134 -4.14 9.20 -6.04
CA ILE A 134 -3.12 8.15 -6.07
C ILE A 134 -2.94 7.62 -7.51
N ALA A 135 -4.01 7.26 -8.21
CA ALA A 135 -3.91 6.78 -9.59
C ALA A 135 -3.23 7.79 -10.53
N GLU A 136 -3.61 9.07 -10.42
CA GLU A 136 -3.01 10.16 -11.21
C GLU A 136 -1.53 10.39 -10.88
N SER A 137 -1.16 10.19 -9.61
CA SER A 137 0.20 10.46 -9.15
C SER A 137 1.20 9.35 -9.47
N PHE A 138 0.71 8.11 -9.58
CA PHE A 138 1.53 6.90 -9.72
C PHE A 138 1.13 6.10 -10.99
N PRO A 139 1.41 6.64 -12.19
CA PRO A 139 0.93 6.04 -13.44
C PRO A 139 1.48 4.64 -13.72
N HIS A 140 2.58 4.23 -13.10
CA HIS A 140 3.22 2.92 -13.27
C HIS A 140 3.13 2.04 -12.01
N LEU A 141 2.13 2.29 -11.15
CA LEU A 141 1.95 1.55 -9.91
C LEU A 141 1.71 0.05 -10.17
N LYS A 142 2.56 -0.79 -9.57
CA LYS A 142 2.50 -2.26 -9.63
C LYS A 142 2.06 -2.90 -8.31
N LYS A 143 2.36 -2.27 -7.17
CA LYS A 143 1.96 -2.78 -5.85
C LYS A 143 1.36 -1.67 -4.99
N LEU A 144 0.14 -1.90 -4.52
CA LEU A 144 -0.59 -1.04 -3.60
C LEU A 144 -0.79 -1.76 -2.27
N ILE A 145 -0.36 -1.16 -1.17
CA ILE A 145 -0.60 -1.67 0.19
C ILE A 145 -1.49 -0.67 0.91
N ILE A 146 -2.61 -1.11 1.48
CA ILE A 146 -3.55 -0.25 2.21
C ILE A 146 -3.53 -0.66 3.69
N GLU A 147 -3.05 0.24 4.53
CA GLU A 147 -2.94 0.05 5.97
C GLU A 147 -3.83 1.08 6.67
N ASN A 148 -5.15 0.88 6.60
CA ASN A 148 -6.13 1.80 7.16
C ASN A 148 -7.37 1.01 7.61
N MET A 149 -7.63 1.01 8.91
CA MET A 149 -8.75 0.29 9.52
C MET A 149 -9.99 1.15 9.71
N LYS A 150 -10.00 2.40 9.22
CA LYS A 150 -11.13 3.32 9.35
C LYS A 150 -12.12 3.12 8.19
N PRO A 151 -13.43 3.02 8.46
CA PRO A 151 -14.45 2.91 7.43
C PRO A 151 -14.56 4.19 6.60
N GLN A 152 -14.89 4.05 5.31
CA GLN A 152 -15.17 5.18 4.43
C GLN A 152 -16.46 5.89 4.86
N ASN A 153 -16.44 7.21 4.96
CA ASN A 153 -17.63 7.98 5.28
C ASN A 153 -18.56 8.12 4.06
N GLY A 154 -17.97 8.24 2.87
CA GLY A 154 -18.66 8.53 1.62
C GLY A 154 -18.80 7.30 0.70
N LYS A 155 -19.10 6.12 1.23
CA LYS A 155 -19.25 4.89 0.44
C LYS A 155 -20.09 5.15 -0.82
N PRO A 156 -19.58 4.86 -2.03
CA PRO A 156 -20.39 4.84 -3.23
C PRO A 156 -21.52 3.82 -3.01
N LYS A 157 -22.75 4.29 -2.84
CA LYS A 157 -23.91 3.38 -2.80
C LYS A 157 -24.00 2.69 -4.16
N SER A 158 -24.17 1.36 -4.16
CA SER A 158 -24.20 0.51 -5.37
C SER A 158 -25.17 1.00 -6.46
N ASP A 159 -26.17 1.81 -6.11
CA ASP A 159 -27.19 2.31 -7.04
C ASP A 159 -27.12 3.83 -7.36
N GLY A 160 -26.16 4.59 -6.83
CA GLY A 160 -26.38 6.04 -6.64
C GLY A 160 -25.43 7.06 -7.28
N ASN A 161 -24.15 6.79 -7.45
CA ASN A 161 -23.19 7.84 -7.84
C ASN A 161 -22.71 7.71 -9.29
N GLN A 162 -23.61 7.97 -10.23
CA GLN A 162 -23.31 7.97 -11.67
C GLN A 162 -22.18 8.96 -12.05
N ASN A 163 -21.94 9.99 -11.22
CA ASN A 163 -21.00 11.09 -11.51
C ASN A 163 -19.57 10.90 -10.99
N LEU A 164 -19.23 9.81 -10.30
CA LEU A 164 -17.83 9.59 -9.91
C LEU A 164 -16.97 9.22 -11.13
N PRO A 165 -15.78 9.85 -11.28
CA PRO A 165 -14.85 9.54 -12.36
C PRO A 165 -14.33 8.11 -12.18
N ILE A 166 -14.06 7.42 -13.27
CA ILE A 166 -13.46 6.07 -13.21
C ILE A 166 -12.00 6.21 -12.78
N ILE A 167 -11.58 5.42 -11.78
CA ILE A 167 -10.19 5.32 -11.35
C ILE A 167 -9.57 4.10 -12.03
N GLU A 168 -8.45 4.28 -12.72
CA GLU A 168 -7.77 3.19 -13.43
C GLU A 168 -6.37 2.95 -12.87
N TYR A 169 -6.07 1.67 -12.61
CA TYR A 169 -4.76 1.18 -12.20
C TYR A 169 -4.22 0.18 -13.24
N PRO A 170 -3.75 0.66 -14.40
CA PRO A 170 -3.49 -0.19 -15.57
C PRO A 170 -2.33 -1.18 -15.38
N HIS A 171 -1.43 -0.91 -14.45
CA HIS A 171 -0.23 -1.73 -14.21
C HIS A 171 -0.23 -2.43 -12.85
N LEU A 172 -1.33 -2.40 -12.10
CA LEU A 172 -1.38 -2.86 -10.72
C LEU A 172 -1.48 -4.38 -10.64
N ILE A 173 -0.38 -5.01 -10.26
CA ILE A 173 -0.23 -6.46 -10.17
C ILE A 173 -0.60 -6.98 -8.79
N THR A 174 -0.44 -6.17 -7.73
CA THR A 174 -0.68 -6.62 -6.36
C THR A 174 -1.39 -5.56 -5.52
N ILE A 175 -2.45 -5.98 -4.84
CA ILE A 175 -3.11 -5.19 -3.79
C ILE A 175 -3.00 -5.97 -2.49
N ASP A 176 -2.51 -5.31 -1.46
CA ASP A 176 -2.45 -5.83 -0.10
C ASP A 176 -3.43 -5.07 0.80
N LEU A 177 -4.44 -5.80 1.27
CA LEU A 177 -5.58 -5.35 2.07
C LEU A 177 -5.59 -6.03 3.45
N THR A 178 -4.46 -6.59 3.88
CA THR A 178 -4.36 -7.31 5.16
C THR A 178 -4.65 -6.40 6.35
N GLU A 179 -4.20 -5.14 6.31
CA GLU A 179 -4.41 -4.14 7.35
C GLU A 179 -5.46 -3.09 6.92
N ALA A 180 -6.44 -3.51 6.12
CA ALA A 180 -7.46 -2.63 5.56
C ALA A 180 -8.86 -2.93 6.13
N HIS A 181 -9.64 -1.88 6.35
CA HIS A 181 -11.07 -1.99 6.62
C HIS A 181 -11.80 -2.67 5.45
N LEU A 182 -12.90 -3.38 5.74
CA LEU A 182 -13.70 -4.12 4.76
C LEU A 182 -14.24 -3.26 3.61
N ASP A 183 -14.37 -1.95 3.84
CA ASP A 183 -14.81 -0.97 2.83
C ASP A 183 -13.83 -0.89 1.66
N TYR A 184 -12.52 -0.99 1.93
CA TYR A 184 -11.52 -0.99 0.87
C TYR A 184 -11.52 -2.30 0.10
N ILE A 185 -11.80 -3.42 0.78
CA ILE A 185 -12.01 -4.72 0.11
C ILE A 185 -13.20 -4.61 -0.84
N GLU A 186 -14.32 -4.04 -0.37
CA GLU A 186 -15.50 -3.83 -1.21
C GLU A 186 -15.22 -2.90 -2.40
N LEU A 187 -14.55 -1.77 -2.15
CA LEU A 187 -14.19 -0.80 -3.18
C LEU A 187 -13.31 -1.42 -4.29
N PHE A 188 -12.26 -2.16 -3.92
CA PHE A 188 -11.33 -2.69 -4.92
C PHE A 188 -11.85 -3.95 -5.62
N LEU A 189 -12.68 -4.77 -4.96
CA LEU A 189 -13.16 -6.02 -5.57
C LEU A 189 -14.50 -5.87 -6.29
N PHE A 190 -15.38 -4.98 -5.83
CA PHE A 190 -16.78 -4.94 -6.28
C PHE A 190 -17.22 -3.60 -6.88
N ASP A 191 -16.46 -2.52 -6.72
CA ASP A 191 -16.82 -1.23 -7.34
C ASP A 191 -16.51 -1.23 -8.85
N THR A 192 -17.52 -0.88 -9.65
CA THR A 192 -17.40 -0.81 -11.12
C THR A 192 -16.60 0.38 -11.62
N LYS A 193 -16.41 1.41 -10.79
CA LYS A 193 -15.63 2.61 -11.09
C LYS A 193 -14.15 2.45 -10.77
N MET A 194 -13.75 1.37 -10.09
CA MET A 194 -12.37 1.05 -9.78
C MET A 194 -11.82 0.04 -10.79
N ARG A 195 -11.16 0.46 -11.87
CA ARG A 195 -10.66 -0.46 -12.90
C ARG A 195 -9.24 -0.94 -12.62
N LEU A 196 -9.13 -2.23 -12.35
CA LEU A 196 -7.86 -2.91 -12.10
C LEU A 196 -7.30 -3.56 -13.37
N SER A 197 -5.98 -3.78 -13.41
CA SER A 197 -5.37 -4.53 -14.50
C SER A 197 -5.83 -5.99 -14.49
N ASN A 198 -5.70 -6.66 -15.63
CA ASN A 198 -5.86 -8.10 -15.69
C ASN A 198 -4.71 -8.76 -14.89
N ASN A 199 -4.95 -9.95 -14.37
CA ASN A 199 -4.02 -10.77 -13.61
C ASN A 199 -3.55 -10.18 -12.27
N ILE A 200 -4.48 -9.60 -11.50
CA ILE A 200 -4.15 -9.02 -10.20
C ILE A 200 -4.04 -10.08 -9.10
N SER A 201 -3.08 -9.90 -8.20
CA SER A 201 -2.97 -10.64 -6.96
C SER A 201 -3.54 -9.83 -5.81
N VAL A 202 -4.49 -10.37 -5.08
CA VAL A 202 -5.07 -9.73 -3.88
C VAL A 202 -4.60 -10.48 -2.65
N VAL A 203 -4.16 -9.75 -1.63
CA VAL A 203 -3.87 -10.27 -0.29
C VAL A 203 -4.88 -9.66 0.66
N ALA A 204 -5.64 -10.47 1.41
CA ALA A 204 -6.67 -9.96 2.32
C ALA A 204 -6.85 -10.88 3.53
N ILE A 205 -7.41 -10.36 4.63
CA ILE A 205 -7.81 -11.21 5.76
C ILE A 205 -9.00 -12.09 5.35
N TYR A 206 -8.90 -13.39 5.58
CA TYR A 206 -9.92 -14.38 5.22
C TYR A 206 -11.32 -13.99 5.75
N GLN A 207 -11.41 -13.68 7.05
CA GLN A 207 -12.69 -13.32 7.67
C GLN A 207 -13.28 -12.02 7.11
N ALA A 208 -12.44 -11.06 6.74
CA ALA A 208 -12.89 -9.82 6.14
C ALA A 208 -13.45 -10.08 4.74
N LEU A 209 -12.73 -10.84 3.92
CA LEU A 209 -13.20 -11.19 2.59
C LEU A 209 -14.50 -12.00 2.64
N ARG A 210 -14.56 -13.03 3.49
CA ARG A 210 -15.75 -13.86 3.71
C ARG A 210 -16.98 -13.02 4.07
N ARG A 211 -16.81 -11.95 4.85
CA ARG A 211 -17.93 -11.05 5.19
C ARG A 211 -18.39 -10.25 3.98
N VAL A 212 -17.46 -9.64 3.23
CA VAL A 212 -17.79 -8.81 2.06
C VAL A 212 -18.40 -9.62 0.91
N THR A 213 -18.00 -10.89 0.78
CA THR A 213 -18.51 -11.83 -0.22
C THR A 213 -19.75 -12.60 0.22
N GLU A 214 -20.29 -12.33 1.43
CA GLU A 214 -21.40 -13.09 2.02
C GLU A 214 -21.14 -14.60 2.02
N LYS A 215 -20.00 -15.03 2.58
CA LYS A 215 -19.52 -16.43 2.52
C LYS A 215 -19.32 -16.92 1.10
N PHE A 216 -18.84 -16.03 0.22
CA PHE A 216 -18.60 -16.32 -1.20
C PHE A 216 -19.86 -16.66 -1.99
N THR A 217 -21.05 -16.36 -1.46
CA THR A 217 -22.32 -16.55 -2.18
C THR A 217 -22.83 -15.26 -2.83
N ARG A 218 -22.24 -14.10 -2.52
CA ARG A 218 -22.58 -12.84 -3.18
C ARG A 218 -22.28 -13.02 -4.67
N ASN A 219 -23.34 -13.07 -5.49
CA ASN A 219 -23.27 -13.04 -6.95
C ASN A 219 -22.76 -11.67 -7.42
N ALA A 220 -21.55 -11.30 -7.02
CA ALA A 220 -20.84 -10.18 -7.59
C ALA A 220 -20.22 -10.65 -8.91
N THR A 221 -21.08 -10.98 -9.86
CA THR A 221 -20.73 -11.29 -11.23
C THR A 221 -19.86 -10.16 -11.83
N SER A 222 -18.55 -10.41 -11.92
CA SER A 222 -17.89 -10.67 -13.22
C SER A 222 -16.85 -9.70 -13.77
N THR A 223 -16.59 -8.50 -13.24
CA THR A 223 -15.58 -7.60 -13.87
C THR A 223 -14.19 -7.67 -13.24
N HIS A 224 -14.06 -7.82 -11.92
CA HIS A 224 -12.75 -7.94 -11.25
C HIS A 224 -12.39 -9.37 -10.84
N GLY A 225 -13.36 -10.22 -10.50
CA GLY A 225 -13.12 -11.65 -10.23
C GLY A 225 -12.41 -12.35 -11.38
N LYS A 226 -12.82 -12.09 -12.63
CA LYS A 226 -12.15 -12.60 -13.84
C LYS A 226 -10.71 -12.07 -14.04
N LYS A 227 -10.38 -10.94 -13.42
CA LYS A 227 -9.03 -10.36 -13.46
C LYS A 227 -8.15 -10.88 -12.32
N LEU A 228 -8.74 -11.53 -11.31
CA LEU A 228 -8.03 -12.08 -10.17
C LEU A 228 -7.21 -13.29 -10.62
N HIS A 229 -5.89 -13.14 -10.61
CA HIS A 229 -4.95 -14.23 -10.90
C HIS A 229 -4.62 -15.04 -9.66
N ARG A 230 -4.57 -14.37 -8.50
CA ARG A 230 -4.16 -14.99 -7.25
C ARG A 230 -4.85 -14.33 -6.06
N LEU A 231 -5.34 -15.14 -5.13
CA LEU A 231 -5.91 -14.67 -3.87
C LEU A 231 -5.13 -15.30 -2.70
N ASN A 232 -4.46 -14.45 -1.92
CA ASN A 232 -3.76 -14.86 -0.70
C ASN A 232 -4.60 -14.43 0.49
N LEU A 233 -5.14 -15.38 1.22
CA LEU A 233 -5.94 -15.11 2.41
C LEU A 233 -5.05 -15.28 3.63
N VAL A 234 -5.12 -14.34 4.56
CA VAL A 234 -4.41 -14.43 5.83
C VAL A 234 -5.43 -14.70 6.93
N ASP A 235 -5.20 -15.76 7.70
CA ASP A 235 -5.87 -16.02 8.97
C ASP A 235 -4.87 -15.74 10.10
N GLN A 236 -5.32 -15.53 11.34
CA GLN A 236 -4.57 -14.96 12.49
C GLN A 236 -3.21 -15.62 12.85
N SER A 237 -2.76 -16.63 12.11
CA SER A 237 -1.39 -17.18 12.17
C SER A 237 -0.89 -17.79 10.84
N HIS A 238 -1.67 -17.75 9.75
CA HIS A 238 -1.43 -18.59 8.56
C HIS A 238 -1.82 -17.92 7.24
N LEU A 239 -1.05 -18.19 6.19
CA LEU A 239 -1.38 -17.81 4.82
C LEU A 239 -2.09 -18.99 4.13
N ILE A 240 -3.34 -18.75 3.71
CA ILE A 240 -4.17 -19.66 2.92
C ILE A 240 -4.06 -19.20 1.46
N LEU A 241 -3.55 -20.08 0.61
CA LEU A 241 -3.46 -19.86 -0.83
C LEU A 241 -4.72 -20.43 -1.47
N VAL A 242 -5.63 -19.54 -1.88
CA VAL A 242 -6.80 -19.95 -2.65
C VAL A 242 -6.64 -19.35 -4.03
N TYR A 243 -6.57 -20.20 -5.05
CA TYR A 243 -6.51 -19.83 -6.47
C TYR A 243 -5.11 -19.56 -7.06
N LYS A 244 -4.65 -20.50 -7.92
CA LYS A 244 -3.79 -20.25 -9.11
C LYS A 244 -3.66 -21.49 -10.02
N SER A 245 -3.63 -21.24 -11.32
CA SER A 245 -3.05 -22.10 -12.38
C SER A 245 -1.51 -22.11 -12.32
N ASP A 246 -0.95 -22.65 -11.24
CA ASP A 246 0.46 -23.01 -10.98
C ASP A 246 1.24 -22.14 -9.94
N PHE A 247 1.76 -22.85 -8.92
CA PHE A 247 3.04 -22.71 -8.17
C PHE A 247 3.05 -22.53 -6.64
N GLU A 248 3.93 -23.38 -6.06
CA GLU A 248 4.89 -23.31 -4.93
C GLU A 248 4.50 -23.09 -3.46
N VAL A 249 5.18 -23.89 -2.63
CA VAL A 249 4.98 -24.17 -1.20
C VAL A 249 5.75 -23.16 -0.34
N LEU A 250 5.09 -22.63 0.69
CA LEU A 250 5.77 -22.10 1.88
C LEU A 250 5.39 -23.01 3.06
N SER A 251 6.39 -23.73 3.60
CA SER A 251 6.25 -24.57 4.80
C SER A 251 6.17 -23.68 6.05
N GLU A 252 5.42 -24.01 7.11
CA GLU A 252 5.69 -25.18 7.94
C GLU A 252 4.44 -25.91 8.47
N ARG A 253 4.55 -27.24 8.33
CA ARG A 253 4.00 -28.34 9.14
C ARG A 253 2.56 -28.81 8.90
N GLN A 254 2.57 -29.97 8.22
CA GLN A 254 1.65 -31.10 8.27
C GLN A 254 0.25 -30.88 7.69
N TYR A 255 0.08 -31.20 6.40
CA TYR A 255 -1.22 -31.63 5.90
C TYR A 255 -1.11 -32.81 4.92
N SER A 256 -2.06 -33.72 5.11
CA SER A 256 -2.36 -34.88 4.27
C SER A 256 -2.84 -34.45 2.89
N THR A 257 -2.17 -34.92 1.86
CA THR A 257 -2.57 -34.74 0.46
C THR A 257 -3.80 -35.60 0.18
N PHE A 258 -4.92 -34.98 -0.21
CA PHE A 258 -6.04 -35.70 -0.83
C PHE A 258 -6.26 -35.16 -2.25
N LEU A 259 -6.35 -36.09 -3.19
CA LEU A 259 -6.66 -35.84 -4.59
C LEU A 259 -8.18 -35.99 -4.78
N THR A 260 -8.85 -34.92 -5.17
CA THR A 260 -10.20 -34.99 -5.75
C THR A 260 -10.21 -34.22 -7.06
N THR A 261 -10.67 -34.89 -8.11
CA THR A 261 -10.77 -34.38 -9.48
C THR A 261 -12.05 -33.55 -9.63
N CYS A 262 -11.93 -32.22 -9.75
CA CYS A 262 -13.01 -31.37 -10.25
C CYS A 262 -12.84 -31.16 -11.75
N SER A 263 -13.82 -31.60 -12.52
CA SER A 263 -13.84 -31.54 -13.98
C SER A 263 -14.31 -30.18 -14.48
N SER A 264 -13.42 -29.17 -14.50
CA SER A 264 -13.46 -28.03 -15.47
C SER A 264 -12.40 -26.95 -15.21
N SER A 265 -11.61 -27.00 -14.14
CA SER A 265 -10.61 -25.98 -13.85
C SER A 265 -9.19 -26.49 -14.06
N THR A 266 -8.32 -25.63 -14.62
CA THR A 266 -6.86 -25.80 -14.75
C THR A 266 -6.15 -25.70 -13.39
N LEU A 267 -6.73 -26.31 -12.35
CA LEU A 267 -6.30 -26.22 -10.97
C LEU A 267 -5.57 -27.50 -10.59
N ASN A 268 -4.23 -27.47 -10.59
CA ASN A 268 -3.44 -28.67 -10.36
C ASN A 268 -3.18 -28.98 -8.87
N LYS A 269 -3.23 -27.98 -7.97
CA LYS A 269 -3.09 -28.14 -6.50
C LYS A 269 -3.79 -27.01 -5.74
N LEU A 270 -4.50 -27.34 -4.67
CA LEU A 270 -5.18 -26.39 -3.78
C LEU A 270 -4.71 -26.64 -2.33
N PHE A 271 -4.33 -25.58 -1.62
CA PHE A 271 -3.92 -25.65 -0.22
C PHE A 271 -5.02 -25.02 0.65
N VAL A 272 -5.83 -25.88 1.28
CA VAL A 272 -6.94 -25.46 2.14
C VAL A 272 -6.71 -25.97 3.54
N TYR A 273 -6.95 -25.11 4.53
CA TYR A 273 -7.06 -25.57 5.91
C TYR A 273 -8.39 -26.29 6.10
N PRO A 274 -8.41 -27.45 6.79
CA PRO A 274 -9.63 -28.24 6.97
C PRO A 274 -10.82 -27.44 7.53
N SER A 275 -10.57 -26.43 8.37
CA SER A 275 -11.60 -25.56 8.95
C SER A 275 -12.33 -24.66 7.94
N HIS A 276 -11.76 -24.49 6.74
CA HIS A 276 -12.24 -23.55 5.71
C HIS A 276 -12.56 -24.26 4.39
N PHE A 277 -12.72 -25.59 4.42
CA PHE A 277 -12.88 -26.45 3.22
C PHE A 277 -14.15 -26.12 2.42
N GLU A 278 -15.30 -26.02 3.09
CA GLU A 278 -16.60 -25.73 2.45
C GLU A 278 -16.57 -24.38 1.71
N ASP A 279 -16.03 -23.35 2.35
CA ASP A 279 -15.90 -22.02 1.74
C ASP A 279 -14.95 -22.04 0.52
N CYS A 280 -13.96 -22.93 0.50
CA CYS A 280 -13.08 -23.10 -0.66
C CYS A 280 -13.77 -23.81 -1.83
N LEU A 281 -14.71 -24.73 -1.59
CA LEU A 281 -15.50 -25.34 -2.66
C LEU A 281 -16.35 -24.28 -3.37
N VAL A 282 -16.99 -23.37 -2.62
CA VAL A 282 -17.75 -22.25 -3.19
C VAL A 282 -16.86 -21.34 -4.05
N LEU A 283 -15.61 -21.11 -3.62
CA LEU A 283 -14.62 -20.36 -4.40
C LEU A 283 -14.22 -21.05 -5.72
N LEU A 284 -14.16 -22.38 -5.74
CA LEU A 284 -13.81 -23.17 -6.92
C LEU A 284 -14.95 -23.27 -7.94
N ASP A 285 -16.20 -23.20 -7.49
CA ASP A 285 -17.39 -23.23 -8.34
C ASP A 285 -17.64 -21.91 -9.11
N GLY A 286 -16.72 -20.95 -9.03
CA GLY A 286 -16.73 -19.74 -9.85
C GLY A 286 -17.59 -18.60 -9.30
N HIS A 287 -17.84 -18.59 -7.98
CA HIS A 287 -18.61 -17.54 -7.32
C HIS A 287 -17.82 -16.28 -6.91
N LEU A 288 -16.63 -16.05 -7.50
CA LEU A 288 -15.86 -14.79 -7.39
C LEU A 288 -15.72 -14.06 -8.73
#